data_AF-A0A937BBW6-F1
#
_entry.id   AF-A0A937BBW6-F1
#
_cell.length_a   1.000
_cell.length_b   1.000
_cell.length_c   1.000
_cell.angle_alpha   90.00
_cell.angle_beta   90.00
_cell.angle_gamma   90.00
#
_symmetry.space_group_name_H-M   'P 1'
#
loop_
_entity.id
_entity.type
_entity.pdbx_description
1 polymer ?
#
loop_
_entity_poly.entity_id
_entity_poly.type
_entity_poly.pdbx_seq_one_letter_code
_entity_poly.pdbx_strand_id
1 'polypeptide(L)'
;MSTNIEKPFAMTQFIDYLNTHAENVKTSKVNDLYYHVNVVADAYTRGFTDGKEAAKQDVIDVIMQKAREQFFEKANQVYLSAKATVNHLAEKNYKVEKIYIKVFHKSPKVIISVKSDLLLDDEFVEFAYPKIHEVQCSFHSLFQNTLDLSLIDTEGLDEELLSKDGFDYSEPMYGE
;
A
#
# COMPACT_ATOMS: atom_id res chain seq x y z
N MET A 1 -10.60 -17.62 25.39
CA MET A 1 -9.17 -17.85 25.09
C MET A 1 -8.81 -16.92 23.94
N SER A 2 -8.15 -15.81 24.23
CA SER A 2 -7.74 -14.85 23.21
C SER A 2 -6.55 -15.44 22.47
N THR A 3 -6.75 -15.84 21.21
CA THR A 3 -5.65 -16.16 20.30
C THR A 3 -4.91 -14.86 20.03
N ASN A 4 -3.80 -14.65 20.75
CA ASN A 4 -2.74 -13.75 20.31
C ASN A 4 -2.19 -14.34 19.01
N ILE A 5 -2.75 -13.88 17.89
CA ILE A 5 -2.12 -14.06 16.59
C ILE A 5 -0.88 -13.16 16.65
N GLU A 6 0.28 -13.76 16.89
CA GLU A 6 1.56 -13.08 16.69
C GLU A 6 1.51 -12.48 15.28
N LYS A 7 1.45 -11.15 15.20
CA LYS A 7 1.62 -10.48 13.91
C LYS A 7 2.99 -10.92 13.39
N PRO A 8 3.09 -11.50 12.18
CA PRO A 8 4.37 -11.90 11.65
C PRO A 8 5.32 -10.71 11.66
N PHE A 9 6.57 -10.92 12.06
CA PHE A 9 7.60 -9.89 12.27
C PHE A 9 7.66 -8.85 11.13
N ALA A 10 7.49 -9.29 9.88
CA ALA A 10 7.43 -8.44 8.70
C ALA A 10 6.23 -7.45 8.69
N MET A 11 5.04 -7.88 9.13
CA MET A 11 3.88 -6.98 9.26
C MET A 11 4.12 -5.89 10.30
N THR A 12 4.85 -6.21 11.38
CA THR A 12 5.24 -5.21 12.39
C THR A 12 6.16 -4.16 11.78
N GLN A 13 7.15 -4.57 10.98
CA GLN A 13 8.04 -3.63 10.28
C GLN A 13 7.28 -2.73 9.29
N PHE A 14 6.30 -3.28 8.57
CA PHE A 14 5.47 -2.48 7.67
C PHE A 14 4.61 -1.47 8.44
N ILE A 15 4.01 -1.87 9.57
CA ILE A 15 3.25 -0.97 10.43
C ILE A 15 4.15 0.15 10.99
N ASP A 16 5.37 -0.17 11.41
CA ASP A 16 6.34 0.81 11.89
C ASP A 16 6.70 1.81 10.78
N TYR A 17 6.94 1.31 9.55
CA TYR A 17 7.15 2.15 8.37
C TYR A 17 5.97 3.12 8.15
N LEU A 18 4.72 2.64 8.19
CA LEU A 18 3.54 3.49 8.06
C LEU A 18 3.46 4.54 9.16
N ASN A 19 3.81 4.18 10.41
CA ASN A 19 3.82 5.11 11.53
C ASN A 19 4.87 6.21 11.38
N THR A 20 6.08 5.87 10.95
CA THR A 20 7.16 6.84 10.67
C THR A 20 6.77 7.84 9.58
N HIS A 21 5.99 7.40 8.59
CA HIS A 21 5.58 8.20 7.44
C HIS A 21 4.13 8.70 7.51
N ALA A 22 3.46 8.55 8.65
CA ALA A 22 2.04 8.89 8.82
C ALA A 22 1.77 10.40 8.60
N GLU A 23 2.74 11.25 8.90
CA GLU A 23 2.65 12.70 8.67
C GLU A 23 2.65 13.05 7.18
N ASN A 24 3.19 12.21 6.31
CA ASN A 24 3.17 12.40 4.86
C ASN A 24 1.76 12.19 4.27
N VAL A 25 0.84 11.56 5.03
CA VAL A 25 -0.59 11.48 4.65
C VAL A 25 -1.22 12.87 4.62
N LYS A 26 -0.71 13.82 5.42
CA LYS A 26 -1.26 15.18 5.51
C LYS A 26 -0.97 16.04 4.28
N THR A 27 0.13 15.76 3.60
CA THR A 27 0.64 16.54 2.46
C THR A 27 0.44 15.85 1.11
N SER A 28 0.14 14.55 1.12
CA SER A 28 0.02 13.76 -0.10
C SER A 28 -1.41 13.76 -0.65
N LYS A 29 -1.55 13.82 -1.98
CA LYS A 29 -2.86 13.70 -2.69
C LYS A 29 -3.44 12.27 -2.66
N VAL A 30 -3.06 11.48 -1.66
CA VAL A 30 -3.27 10.03 -1.59
C VAL A 30 -4.67 9.69 -1.06
N ASN A 31 -5.36 10.64 -0.44
CA ASN A 31 -6.74 10.48 -0.04
C ASN A 31 -7.72 10.72 -1.19
N ASP A 32 -8.64 9.76 -1.36
CA ASP A 32 -9.83 9.87 -2.22
C ASP A 32 -10.91 10.79 -1.61
N LEU A 33 -10.55 11.67 -0.67
CA LEU A 33 -11.41 12.77 -0.28
C LEU A 33 -11.62 13.63 -1.52
N TYR A 34 -12.87 13.72 -1.98
CA TYR A 34 -13.31 14.51 -3.15
C TYR A 34 -12.77 15.96 -3.17
N TYR A 35 -12.33 16.46 -2.01
CA TYR A 35 -11.71 17.75 -1.82
C TYR A 35 -10.48 17.59 -0.92
N HIS A 36 -9.41 18.33 -1.22
CA HIS A 36 -8.25 18.47 -0.33
C HIS A 36 -8.75 18.87 1.07
N VAL A 37 -8.14 18.37 2.15
CA VAL A 37 -8.59 18.64 3.54
C VAL A 37 -8.77 20.16 3.77
N ASN A 38 -7.86 20.96 3.20
CA ASN A 38 -7.96 22.43 3.22
C ASN A 38 -9.25 22.99 2.58
N VAL A 39 -9.78 22.35 1.53
CA VAL A 39 -11.02 22.79 0.86
C VAL A 39 -12.26 22.39 1.64
N VAL A 40 -12.26 21.22 2.30
CA VAL A 40 -13.34 20.82 3.22
C VAL A 40 -13.33 21.71 4.46
N ALA A 41 -12.14 21.99 5.01
CA ALA A 41 -11.96 22.93 6.09
C ALA A 41 -12.45 24.32 5.68
N ASP A 42 -12.11 24.84 4.49
CA ASP A 42 -12.56 26.13 3.99
C ASP A 42 -14.08 26.21 3.78
N ALA A 43 -14.70 25.15 3.23
CA ALA A 43 -16.14 25.08 3.03
C ALA A 43 -16.90 25.04 4.38
N TYR A 44 -16.38 24.30 5.35
CA TYR A 44 -16.90 24.28 6.72
C TYR A 44 -16.71 25.63 7.41
N THR A 45 -15.57 26.29 7.17
CA THR A 45 -15.22 27.61 7.72
C THR A 45 -16.17 28.70 7.26
N ARG A 46 -16.66 28.65 6.02
CA ARG A 46 -17.68 29.58 5.51
C ARG A 46 -19.08 29.35 6.10
N GLY A 47 -19.39 28.11 6.51
CA GLY A 47 -20.63 27.79 7.22
C GLY A 47 -20.57 28.06 8.73
N PHE A 48 -19.37 28.09 9.31
CA PHE A 48 -19.11 28.17 10.77
C PHE A 48 -18.50 29.51 11.21
N THR A 49 -18.54 30.55 10.38
CA THR A 49 -18.07 31.90 10.73
C THR A 49 -18.80 32.55 11.93
N ASP A 50 -19.76 31.84 12.55
CA ASP A 50 -20.45 32.22 13.79
C ASP A 50 -19.96 31.50 15.07
N GLY A 51 -18.95 30.62 15.03
CA GLY A 51 -18.56 29.81 16.21
C GLY A 51 -17.04 29.59 16.42
N LYS A 52 -16.57 29.92 17.63
CA LYS A 52 -15.27 29.68 18.29
C LYS A 52 -14.21 28.80 17.58
N GLU A 53 -12.99 29.32 17.45
CA GLU A 53 -11.79 28.67 16.87
C GLU A 53 -11.43 27.29 17.44
N ALA A 54 -11.69 27.01 18.72
CA ALA A 54 -11.41 25.70 19.32
C ALA A 54 -12.22 24.56 18.66
N ALA A 55 -13.46 24.83 18.27
CA ALA A 55 -14.29 23.85 17.57
C ALA A 55 -13.80 23.56 16.13
N LYS A 56 -13.02 24.48 15.53
CA LYS A 56 -12.43 24.27 14.20
C LYS A 56 -11.31 23.23 14.26
N GLN A 57 -10.47 23.29 15.29
CA GLN A 57 -9.35 22.37 15.46
C GLN A 57 -9.83 20.94 15.71
N ASP A 58 -10.82 20.77 16.59
CA ASP A 58 -11.40 19.46 16.92
C ASP A 58 -11.98 18.76 15.67
N VAL A 59 -12.67 19.51 14.80
CA VAL A 59 -13.25 18.95 13.57
C VAL A 59 -12.17 18.58 12.55
N ILE A 60 -11.14 19.41 12.41
CA ILE A 60 -9.99 19.10 11.55
C ILE A 60 -9.29 17.83 12.06
N ASP A 61 -9.07 17.72 13.36
CA ASP A 61 -8.41 16.56 13.95
C ASP A 61 -9.20 15.27 13.71
N VAL A 62 -10.53 15.30 13.83
CA VAL A 62 -11.40 14.15 13.51
C VAL A 62 -11.33 13.76 12.03
N ILE A 63 -11.34 14.73 11.11
CA ILE A 63 -11.21 14.46 9.67
C ILE A 63 -9.83 13.84 9.37
N MET A 64 -8.78 14.39 9.96
CA MET A 64 -7.41 13.91 9.79
C MET A 64 -7.21 12.51 10.37
N GLN A 65 -7.83 12.22 11.52
CA GLN A 65 -7.82 10.89 12.11
C GLN A 65 -8.49 9.88 11.19
N LYS A 66 -9.70 10.17 10.68
CA LYS A 66 -10.41 9.26 9.75
C LYS A 66 -9.63 9.03 8.46
N ALA A 67 -9.04 10.09 7.92
CA ALA A 67 -8.21 10.00 6.72
C ALA A 67 -6.97 9.12 6.96
N ARG A 68 -6.34 9.26 8.14
CA ARG A 68 -5.23 8.40 8.55
C ARG A 68 -5.65 6.94 8.71
N GLU A 69 -6.78 6.68 9.37
CA GLU A 69 -7.31 5.33 9.55
C GLU A 69 -7.58 4.65 8.21
N GLN A 70 -8.26 5.34 7.28
CA GLN A 70 -8.52 4.84 5.93
C GLN A 70 -7.23 4.58 5.14
N PHE A 71 -6.25 5.48 5.25
CA PHE A 71 -4.95 5.28 4.63
C PHE A 71 -4.24 4.04 5.18
N PHE A 72 -4.20 3.87 6.50
CA PHE A 72 -3.58 2.71 7.14
C PHE A 72 -4.27 1.40 6.75
N GLU A 73 -5.60 1.39 6.74
CA GLU A 73 -6.39 0.24 6.29
C GLU A 73 -6.04 -0.15 4.85
N LYS A 74 -6.05 0.83 3.94
CA LYS A 74 -5.72 0.63 2.52
C LYS A 74 -4.28 0.18 2.33
N ALA A 75 -3.32 0.80 3.01
CA ALA A 75 -1.90 0.45 2.94
C ALA A 75 -1.63 -0.97 3.46
N ASN A 76 -2.27 -1.36 4.58
CA ASN A 76 -2.21 -2.72 5.09
C ASN A 76 -2.80 -3.71 4.07
N GLN A 77 -3.91 -3.37 3.41
CA GLN A 77 -4.46 -4.24 2.37
C GLN A 77 -3.51 -4.38 1.19
N VAL A 78 -2.81 -3.32 0.76
CA VAL A 78 -1.79 -3.41 -0.30
C VAL A 78 -0.71 -4.43 0.07
N TYR A 79 -0.21 -4.36 1.30
CA TYR A 79 0.78 -5.32 1.83
C TYR A 79 0.22 -6.75 1.84
N LEU A 80 -0.99 -6.95 2.37
CA LEU A 80 -1.62 -8.27 2.41
C LEU A 80 -1.88 -8.84 1.01
N SER A 81 -2.31 -8.01 0.07
CA SER A 81 -2.48 -8.38 -1.35
C SER A 81 -1.16 -8.78 -1.99
N ALA A 82 -0.06 -8.07 -1.70
CA ALA A 82 1.27 -8.44 -2.16
C ALA A 82 1.70 -9.80 -1.60
N LYS A 83 1.57 -10.01 -0.28
CA LYS A 83 1.93 -11.29 0.37
C LYS A 83 1.05 -12.44 -0.13
N ALA A 84 -0.25 -12.22 -0.32
CA ALA A 84 -1.13 -13.23 -0.90
C ALA A 84 -0.68 -13.64 -2.31
N THR A 85 -0.27 -12.68 -3.14
CA THR A 85 0.30 -12.96 -4.46
C THR A 85 1.56 -13.81 -4.36
N VAL A 86 2.50 -13.41 -3.50
CA VAL A 86 3.74 -14.18 -3.24
C VAL A 86 3.44 -15.60 -2.78
N ASN A 87 2.48 -15.76 -1.86
CA ASN A 87 2.09 -17.09 -1.37
C ASN A 87 1.53 -17.97 -2.48
N HIS A 88 0.71 -17.44 -3.38
CA HIS A 88 0.22 -18.19 -4.54
C HIS A 88 1.34 -18.60 -5.51
N LEU A 89 2.35 -17.75 -5.69
CA LEU A 89 3.54 -18.10 -6.48
C LEU A 89 4.33 -19.23 -5.77
N ALA A 90 4.51 -19.13 -4.45
CA ALA A 90 5.20 -20.13 -3.65
C ALA A 90 4.47 -21.49 -3.62
N GLU A 91 3.13 -21.52 -3.62
CA GLU A 91 2.32 -22.74 -3.75
C GLU A 91 2.61 -23.53 -5.04
N LYS A 92 3.11 -22.85 -6.08
CA LYS A 92 3.56 -23.44 -7.35
C LYS A 92 5.09 -23.66 -7.41
N ASN A 93 5.78 -23.51 -6.29
CA ASN A 93 7.24 -23.56 -6.16
C ASN A 93 7.97 -22.45 -6.94
N TYR A 94 7.31 -21.36 -7.29
CA TYR A 94 7.97 -20.20 -7.86
C TYR A 94 8.59 -19.35 -6.75
N LYS A 95 9.88 -19.05 -6.89
CA LYS A 95 10.63 -18.27 -5.91
C LYS A 95 10.52 -16.77 -6.19
N VAL A 96 9.98 -16.04 -5.24
CA VAL A 96 10.06 -14.58 -5.18
C VAL A 96 11.28 -14.19 -4.36
N GLU A 97 12.03 -13.19 -4.80
CA GLU A 97 13.23 -12.73 -4.07
C GLU A 97 12.90 -11.55 -3.13
N LYS A 98 12.09 -10.58 -3.59
CA LYS A 98 11.80 -9.36 -2.82
C LYS A 98 10.49 -8.70 -3.30
N ILE A 99 9.83 -7.97 -2.40
CA ILE A 99 8.74 -7.06 -2.75
C ILE A 99 9.14 -5.62 -2.45
N TYR A 100 8.65 -4.69 -3.27
CA TYR A 100 8.81 -3.25 -3.09
C TYR A 100 7.43 -2.61 -3.11
N ILE A 101 7.16 -1.73 -2.15
CA ILE A 101 5.81 -1.18 -1.95
C ILE A 101 5.84 0.35 -1.93
N LYS A 102 5.00 0.94 -2.77
CA LYS A 102 4.71 2.37 -2.84
C LYS A 102 3.23 2.62 -2.54
N VAL A 103 2.93 2.89 -1.26
CA VAL A 103 1.56 3.19 -0.79
C VAL A 103 1.19 4.67 -0.85
N PHE A 104 2.17 5.58 -0.88
CA PHE A 104 1.94 7.02 -0.96
C PHE A 104 1.68 7.47 -2.40
N HIS A 105 0.72 6.83 -3.07
CA HIS A 105 0.29 7.13 -4.43
C HIS A 105 -1.22 6.89 -4.56
N LYS A 106 -1.91 7.66 -5.43
CA LYS A 106 -3.36 7.51 -5.65
C LYS A 106 -3.75 6.08 -6.07
N SER A 107 -2.87 5.47 -6.87
CA SER A 107 -2.89 4.06 -7.23
C SER A 107 -1.66 3.40 -6.61
N PRO A 108 -1.76 2.77 -5.43
CA PRO A 108 -0.61 2.14 -4.80
C PRO A 108 0.05 1.15 -5.75
N LYS A 109 1.37 1.02 -5.65
CA LYS A 109 2.17 0.18 -6.55
C LYS A 109 2.98 -0.82 -5.75
N VAL A 110 3.08 -2.03 -6.29
CA VAL A 110 3.89 -3.11 -5.77
C VAL A 110 4.70 -3.71 -6.92
N ILE A 111 5.99 -3.87 -6.67
CA ILE A 111 6.90 -4.59 -7.56
C ILE A 111 7.30 -5.88 -6.83
N ILE A 112 7.16 -7.00 -7.51
CA ILE A 112 7.58 -8.32 -7.05
C ILE A 112 8.78 -8.73 -7.91
N SER A 113 9.94 -8.88 -7.30
CA SER A 113 11.15 -9.25 -8.02
C SER A 113 11.35 -10.77 -8.04
N VAL A 114 11.56 -11.32 -9.23
CA VAL A 114 11.81 -12.74 -9.49
C VAL A 114 13.06 -12.89 -10.36
N LYS A 115 13.60 -14.10 -10.49
CA LYS A 115 14.72 -14.36 -11.40
C LYS A 115 14.28 -14.22 -12.86
N SER A 116 15.17 -13.73 -13.71
CA SER A 116 14.90 -13.50 -15.13
C SER A 116 14.45 -14.77 -15.86
N ASP A 117 14.99 -15.93 -15.49
CA ASP A 117 14.58 -17.23 -16.04
C ASP A 117 13.07 -17.51 -15.86
N LEU A 118 12.46 -17.06 -14.75
CA LEU A 118 11.03 -17.25 -14.52
C LEU A 118 10.19 -16.33 -15.43
N LEU A 119 10.67 -15.13 -15.75
CA LEU A 119 9.94 -14.21 -16.64
C LEU A 119 9.93 -14.69 -18.09
N LEU A 120 10.84 -15.60 -18.45
CA LEU A 120 10.92 -16.25 -19.75
C LEU A 120 10.19 -17.59 -19.81
N ASP A 121 9.63 -18.05 -18.69
CA ASP A 121 8.85 -19.28 -18.58
C ASP A 121 7.36 -18.99 -18.83
N ASP A 122 6.83 -19.54 -19.93
CA ASP A 122 5.43 -19.37 -20.33
C ASP A 122 4.48 -19.91 -19.26
N GLU A 123 4.80 -21.03 -18.59
CA GLU A 123 3.94 -21.60 -17.54
C GLU A 123 3.85 -20.66 -16.33
N PHE A 124 4.97 -20.04 -15.97
CA PHE A 124 5.01 -19.03 -14.93
C PHE A 124 4.19 -17.79 -15.31
N VAL A 125 4.36 -17.26 -16.52
CA VAL A 125 3.66 -16.07 -17.00
C VAL A 125 2.15 -16.32 -17.06
N GLU A 126 1.73 -17.45 -17.62
CA GLU A 126 0.33 -17.86 -17.71
C GLU A 126 -0.31 -18.08 -16.34
N PHE A 127 0.46 -18.46 -15.32
CA PHE A 127 -0.04 -18.57 -13.96
C PHE A 127 -0.06 -17.22 -13.21
N ALA A 128 1.04 -16.47 -13.28
CA ALA A 128 1.29 -15.32 -12.42
C ALA A 128 0.43 -14.11 -12.81
N TYR A 129 0.32 -13.78 -14.11
CA TYR A 129 -0.42 -12.59 -14.53
C TYR A 129 -1.93 -12.68 -14.25
N PRO A 130 -2.63 -13.80 -14.52
CA PRO A 130 -4.02 -13.95 -14.11
C PRO A 130 -4.19 -13.85 -12.60
N LYS A 131 -3.27 -14.43 -11.82
CA LYS A 131 -3.33 -14.34 -10.35
C LYS A 131 -3.13 -12.91 -9.84
N ILE A 132 -2.18 -12.17 -10.41
CA ILE A 132 -2.00 -10.75 -10.14
C ILE A 132 -3.28 -9.98 -10.44
N HIS A 133 -3.87 -10.21 -11.61
CA HIS A 133 -5.11 -9.54 -12.01
C HIS A 133 -6.28 -9.85 -11.06
N GLU A 134 -6.44 -11.10 -10.61
CA GLU A 134 -7.45 -11.46 -9.59
C GLU A 134 -7.28 -10.66 -8.29
N VAL A 135 -6.05 -10.50 -7.82
CA VAL A 135 -5.74 -9.71 -6.62
C VAL A 135 -6.02 -8.23 -6.85
N GLN A 136 -5.69 -7.69 -8.02
CA GLN A 136 -5.99 -6.31 -8.41
C GLN A 136 -7.51 -6.05 -8.45
N CYS A 137 -8.29 -6.98 -9.03
CA CYS A 137 -9.75 -6.89 -9.05
C CYS A 137 -10.36 -6.95 -7.64
N SER A 138 -9.81 -7.81 -6.78
CA SER A 138 -10.25 -7.94 -5.39
C SER A 138 -9.98 -6.66 -4.61
N PHE A 139 -8.80 -6.07 -4.76
CA PHE A 139 -8.46 -4.78 -4.16
C PHE A 139 -9.37 -3.65 -4.67
N HIS A 140 -9.60 -3.59 -5.99
CA HIS A 140 -10.47 -2.59 -6.59
C HIS A 140 -11.90 -2.67 -6.08
N SER A 141 -12.43 -3.89 -5.88
CA SER A 141 -13.77 -4.09 -5.33
C SER A 141 -13.92 -3.52 -3.91
N LEU A 142 -12.87 -3.60 -3.10
CA LEU A 142 -12.87 -3.11 -1.71
C LEU A 142 -12.70 -1.58 -1.61
N PHE A 143 -11.76 -1.01 -2.38
CA PHE A 143 -11.36 0.40 -2.22
C PHE A 143 -11.76 1.31 -3.37
N GLN A 144 -12.32 0.77 -4.46
CA GLN A 144 -12.63 1.52 -5.70
C GLN A 144 -11.40 2.22 -6.34
N ASN A 145 -10.19 1.75 -5.99
CA ASN A 145 -8.91 2.25 -6.50
C ASN A 145 -8.14 1.14 -7.20
N THR A 146 -7.21 1.53 -8.07
CA THR A 146 -6.32 0.58 -8.74
C THR A 146 -5.10 0.29 -7.88
N LEU A 147 -4.84 -0.99 -7.60
CA LEU A 147 -3.54 -1.47 -7.15
C LEU A 147 -2.75 -1.92 -8.36
N ASP A 148 -1.55 -1.37 -8.54
CA ASP A 148 -0.62 -1.80 -9.57
C ASP A 148 0.32 -2.86 -8.98
N LEU A 149 0.35 -4.04 -9.57
CA LEU A 149 1.16 -5.17 -9.15
C LEU A 149 1.91 -5.63 -10.39
N SER A 150 3.23 -5.65 -10.31
CA SER A 150 4.10 -5.93 -11.45
C SER A 150 5.22 -6.88 -11.05
N LEU A 151 5.70 -7.64 -12.03
CA LEU A 151 6.85 -8.52 -11.91
C LEU A 151 8.05 -7.85 -12.56
N ILE A 152 9.20 -7.92 -11.90
CA ILE A 152 10.47 -7.44 -12.45
C ILE A 152 11.55 -8.47 -12.23
N ASP A 153 12.56 -8.42 -13.07
CA ASP A 153 13.75 -9.22 -12.87
C ASP A 153 14.57 -8.65 -11.69
N THR A 154 15.38 -9.51 -11.08
CA THR A 154 16.31 -9.11 -10.02
C THR A 154 17.68 -8.68 -10.55
N GLU A 155 18.01 -9.05 -11.78
CA GLU A 155 19.30 -8.80 -12.43
C GLU A 155 19.35 -7.39 -13.05
N GLY A 156 19.96 -6.45 -12.32
CA GLY A 156 20.10 -5.06 -12.78
C GLY A 156 19.01 -4.14 -12.24
N LEU A 157 18.26 -4.59 -11.24
CA LEU A 157 17.37 -3.75 -10.46
C LEU A 157 18.18 -2.74 -9.64
N ASP A 158 18.03 -1.46 -9.94
CA ASP A 158 18.62 -0.36 -9.17
C ASP A 158 17.72 0.01 -8.00
N GLU A 159 18.01 -0.54 -6.82
CA GLU A 159 17.25 -0.28 -5.60
C GLU A 159 17.32 1.18 -5.15
N GLU A 160 18.42 1.90 -5.45
CA GLU A 160 18.54 3.32 -5.11
C GLU A 160 17.60 4.15 -5.97
N LEU A 161 17.48 3.82 -7.27
CA LEU A 161 16.53 4.46 -8.16
C LEU A 161 15.07 4.15 -7.75
N LEU A 162 14.77 2.91 -7.36
CA LEU A 162 13.45 2.53 -6.85
C LEU A 162 13.08 3.33 -5.59
N SER A 163 14.01 3.49 -4.66
CA SER A 163 13.79 4.32 -3.47
C SER A 163 13.52 5.78 -3.85
N LYS A 164 14.29 6.36 -4.79
CA LYS A 164 14.04 7.73 -5.30
C LYS A 164 12.66 7.87 -5.97
N ASP A 165 12.17 6.79 -6.58
CA ASP A 165 10.83 6.73 -7.16
C ASP A 165 9.71 6.48 -6.12
N GLY A 166 10.05 6.39 -4.84
CA GLY A 166 9.10 6.28 -3.72
C GLY A 166 8.70 4.86 -3.36
N PHE A 167 9.49 3.85 -3.75
CA PHE A 167 9.39 2.49 -3.22
C PHE A 167 10.21 2.36 -1.92
N ASP A 168 9.84 3.16 -0.92
CA ASP A 168 10.63 3.33 0.30
C ASP A 168 10.57 2.11 1.24
N TYR A 169 9.54 1.27 1.08
CA TYR A 169 9.43 0.00 1.80
C TYR A 169 9.77 -1.17 0.87
N SER A 170 10.65 -2.05 1.33
CA SER A 170 10.92 -3.32 0.67
C SER A 170 11.20 -4.43 1.68
N GLU A 171 10.89 -5.67 1.30
CA GLU A 171 11.05 -6.84 2.15
C GLU A 171 11.51 -8.04 1.32
N PRO A 172 12.65 -8.68 1.65
CA PRO A 172 13.07 -9.92 0.99
C PRO A 172 12.10 -11.07 1.34
N MET A 173 11.82 -11.92 0.36
CA MET A 173 11.00 -13.12 0.55
C MET A 173 11.92 -14.32 0.79
N TYR A 174 12.03 -14.73 2.04
CA TYR A 174 12.66 -16.01 2.38
C TYR A 174 11.59 -17.09 2.22
N GLY A 175 11.91 -18.17 1.49
CA GLY A 175 11.01 -19.32 1.40
C GLY A 175 10.73 -19.86 2.80
N GLU A 176 9.47 -19.83 3.22
CA GLU A 176 8.98 -20.58 4.38
C GLU A 176 8.75 -22.05 4.02
#